data_AF-A0A6M3L2M3-F1
#
_entry.id   AF-A0A6M3L2M3-F1
#
_cell.length_a   1.000
_cell.length_b   1.000
_cell.length_c   1.000
_cell.angle_alpha   90.00
_cell.angle_beta   90.00
_cell.angle_gamma   90.00
#
_symmetry.space_group_name_H-M   'P 1'
#
loop_
_entity.id
_entity.type
_entity.pdbx_description
1 polymer ?
#
loop_
_entity_poly.entity_id
_entity_poly.type
_entity_poly.pdbx_seq_one_letter_code
_entity_poly.pdbx_strand_id
1 'polypeptide(L)'
;MDGWIKQSTAHTFQMGPFLDSTDGVTAEASLTIAAASVLISKHGAALAAKNDATALTGTGDSHGYYDCVLDGTDTGTVGTLKVEAQISGALPVWHTFQVLPANVYDSLVAGTDALQVHANEITNGLITAAAIADGAIDNATFAADVGSTAYATNILALAADKALVQQKLDHLIAVAESSDVVNSSVIAKMVSKSATPAFSSYDNTTDSLEGIRDTAPLGTAMRGTDSAALASVCTEGRLAELDAANLITDVANVKADTAAILLDTGTDGVVLPQAQADKVWGTAARALTDKADFALSSASRDAIWDQTGSLTISFETLVQRAYQILNNKMIVTEATGAVALRNLADLADVATGTVADLGATTQRDALAWV
;
A
#
# COMPACT_ATOMS: atom_id res chain seq x y z
N MET A 1 -11.71 -82.64 17.04
CA MET A 1 -12.45 -81.46 16.59
C MET A 1 -12.62 -81.63 15.10
N ASP A 2 -13.87 -81.75 14.67
CA ASP A 2 -14.27 -82.31 13.38
C ASP A 2 -14.45 -81.22 12.32
N GLY A 3 -14.53 -79.96 12.74
CA GLY A 3 -14.54 -78.83 11.84
C GLY A 3 -14.87 -77.51 12.53
N TRP A 4 -14.95 -76.47 11.70
CA TRP A 4 -15.41 -75.14 12.08
C TRP A 4 -16.79 -74.92 11.48
N ILE A 5 -17.70 -74.33 12.26
CA ILE A 5 -19.06 -74.04 11.83
C ILE A 5 -19.40 -72.58 12.10
N LYS A 6 -20.26 -72.02 11.26
CA LYS A 6 -20.70 -70.64 11.36
C LYS A 6 -21.71 -70.48 12.51
N GLN A 7 -21.54 -69.45 13.34
CA GLN A 7 -22.49 -69.13 14.40
C GLN A 7 -23.90 -68.92 13.84
N SER A 8 -24.90 -69.40 14.59
CA SER A 8 -26.33 -69.20 14.32
C SER A 8 -26.78 -69.63 12.92
N THR A 9 -26.09 -70.61 12.34
CA THR A 9 -26.36 -71.14 11.01
C THR A 9 -26.57 -72.65 11.09
N ALA A 10 -27.53 -73.15 10.32
CA ALA A 10 -27.78 -74.60 10.27
C ALA A 10 -26.56 -75.35 9.74
N HIS A 11 -26.29 -76.51 10.32
CA HIS A 11 -25.18 -77.37 9.92
C HIS A 11 -25.63 -78.84 9.93
N THR A 12 -25.32 -79.55 8.85
CA THR A 12 -25.61 -80.97 8.71
C THR A 12 -24.30 -81.73 8.64
N PHE A 13 -24.17 -82.78 9.44
CA PHE A 13 -23.00 -83.64 9.46
C PHE A 13 -23.39 -85.09 9.72
N GLN A 14 -22.51 -86.01 9.32
CA GLN A 14 -22.68 -87.43 9.59
C GLN A 14 -22.17 -87.76 11.00
N MET A 15 -23.08 -88.20 11.85
CA MET A 15 -22.78 -88.66 13.21
C MET A 15 -22.58 -90.17 13.20
N GLY A 16 -21.42 -90.63 13.66
CA GLY A 16 -21.10 -92.06 13.67
C GLY A 16 -19.60 -92.35 13.61
N PRO A 17 -19.22 -93.63 13.44
CA PRO A 17 -20.11 -94.77 13.31
C PRO A 17 -20.68 -95.19 14.68
N PHE A 18 -21.96 -95.52 14.73
CA PHE A 18 -22.59 -96.20 15.86
C PHE A 18 -22.29 -97.70 15.75
N LEU A 19 -21.47 -98.19 16.69
CA LEU A 19 -21.05 -99.59 16.76
C LEU A 19 -21.78 -100.30 17.90
N ASP A 20 -22.07 -101.60 17.73
CA ASP A 20 -22.76 -102.44 18.70
C ASP A 20 -22.06 -102.40 20.06
N SER A 21 -22.83 -102.21 21.12
CA SER A 21 -22.33 -102.04 22.49
C SER A 21 -21.70 -103.31 23.09
N THR A 22 -21.93 -104.47 22.51
CA THR A 22 -21.41 -105.79 22.92
C THR A 22 -20.02 -106.05 22.32
N ASP A 23 -19.84 -105.79 21.02
CA ASP A 23 -18.62 -106.14 20.31
C ASP A 23 -17.74 -104.93 19.92
N GLY A 24 -18.31 -103.72 19.90
CA GLY A 24 -17.62 -102.48 19.55
C GLY A 24 -17.10 -102.44 18.11
N VAL A 25 -17.62 -103.30 17.23
CA VAL A 25 -17.12 -103.49 15.86
C VAL A 25 -18.27 -103.53 14.84
N THR A 26 -19.39 -104.18 15.16
CA THR A 26 -20.52 -104.32 14.24
C THR A 26 -21.28 -103.01 14.14
N ALA A 27 -21.47 -102.49 12.92
CA ALA A 27 -22.21 -101.25 12.73
C ALA A 27 -23.73 -101.43 12.92
N GLU A 28 -24.34 -100.55 13.69
CA GLU A 28 -25.76 -100.52 13.93
C GLU A 28 -26.49 -99.69 12.86
N ALA A 29 -26.99 -100.36 11.82
CA ALA A 29 -27.51 -99.75 10.59
C ALA A 29 -29.03 -99.51 10.58
N SER A 30 -29.74 -99.72 11.69
CA SER A 30 -31.20 -99.55 11.79
C SER A 30 -31.66 -98.94 13.10
N LEU A 31 -30.84 -98.08 13.71
CA LEU A 31 -31.18 -97.35 14.91
C LEU A 31 -32.22 -96.28 14.61
N THR A 32 -33.19 -96.16 15.52
CA THR A 32 -34.09 -95.01 15.57
C THR A 32 -33.53 -94.03 16.59
N ILE A 33 -32.87 -92.97 16.13
CA ILE A 33 -32.22 -91.99 17.00
C ILE A 33 -33.07 -90.71 17.04
N ALA A 34 -33.85 -90.54 18.11
CA ALA A 34 -34.70 -89.37 18.29
C ALA A 34 -33.87 -88.09 18.51
N ALA A 35 -34.37 -86.94 18.08
CA ALA A 35 -33.70 -85.64 18.29
C ALA A 35 -33.39 -85.37 19.77
N ALA A 36 -34.31 -85.74 20.67
CA ALA A 36 -34.14 -85.60 22.12
C ALA A 36 -33.00 -86.46 22.71
N SER A 37 -32.53 -87.47 21.98
CA SER A 37 -31.41 -88.33 22.41
C SER A 37 -30.06 -87.79 21.98
N VAL A 38 -30.02 -86.73 21.15
CA VAL A 38 -28.79 -86.02 20.78
C VAL A 38 -28.63 -84.83 21.70
N LEU A 39 -27.62 -84.91 22.56
CA LEU A 39 -27.30 -83.89 23.52
C LEU A 39 -26.16 -83.01 23.01
N ILE A 40 -26.28 -81.71 23.20
CA ILE A 40 -25.27 -80.73 22.85
C ILE A 40 -24.79 -79.97 24.08
N SER A 41 -23.49 -79.69 24.13
CA SER A 41 -22.87 -78.81 25.11
C SER A 41 -22.27 -77.62 24.38
N LYS A 42 -22.82 -76.44 24.64
CA LYS A 42 -22.41 -75.17 24.03
C LYS A 42 -21.39 -74.50 24.93
N HIS A 43 -20.14 -74.38 24.47
CA HIS A 43 -19.03 -73.75 25.20
C HIS A 43 -18.88 -74.23 26.66
N GLY A 44 -19.00 -75.55 26.87
CA GLY A 44 -18.87 -76.17 28.19
C GLY A 44 -20.13 -76.07 29.08
N ALA A 45 -21.26 -75.61 28.55
CA ALA A 45 -22.55 -75.70 29.23
C ALA A 45 -22.97 -77.14 29.49
N ALA A 46 -23.91 -77.35 30.43
CA ALA A 46 -24.49 -78.67 30.67
C ALA A 46 -25.11 -79.23 29.38
N LEU A 47 -24.99 -80.54 29.19
CA LEU A 47 -25.59 -81.24 28.06
C LEU A 47 -27.11 -81.06 28.07
N ALA A 48 -27.67 -80.60 26.96
CA ALA A 48 -29.10 -80.45 26.73
C ALA A 48 -29.45 -81.00 25.35
N ALA A 49 -30.68 -81.46 25.15
CA ALA A 49 -31.11 -81.89 23.82
C ALA A 49 -30.89 -80.79 22.77
N LYS A 50 -30.51 -81.18 21.55
CA LYS A 50 -30.48 -80.24 20.42
C LYS A 50 -31.87 -79.61 20.22
N ASN A 51 -31.88 -78.37 19.78
CA ASN A 51 -33.07 -77.58 19.52
C ASN A 51 -33.76 -78.02 18.23
N ASP A 52 -32.99 -78.37 17.19
CA ASP A 52 -33.56 -78.88 15.95
C ASP A 52 -34.36 -80.17 16.21
N ALA A 53 -35.61 -80.21 15.77
CA ALA A 53 -36.53 -81.31 16.06
C ALA A 53 -36.35 -82.55 15.15
N THR A 54 -35.45 -82.48 14.16
CA THR A 54 -35.26 -83.56 13.18
C THR A 54 -34.55 -84.74 13.84
N ALA A 55 -35.19 -85.91 13.81
CA ALA A 55 -34.55 -87.16 14.20
C ALA A 55 -33.38 -87.48 13.28
N LEU A 56 -32.39 -88.22 13.77
CA LEU A 56 -31.24 -88.63 12.97
C LEU A 56 -31.69 -89.67 11.94
N THR A 57 -31.45 -89.38 10.67
CA THR A 57 -31.84 -90.26 9.55
C THR A 57 -30.62 -90.99 9.01
N GLY A 58 -30.71 -92.31 8.93
CA GLY A 58 -29.69 -93.09 8.22
C GLY A 58 -29.81 -92.85 6.73
N THR A 59 -28.71 -92.48 6.07
CA THR A 59 -28.62 -92.60 4.62
C THR A 59 -28.49 -94.09 4.31
N GLY A 60 -29.42 -94.64 3.51
CA GLY A 60 -29.46 -96.09 3.30
C GLY A 60 -28.14 -96.61 2.73
N ASP A 61 -27.47 -97.52 3.47
CA ASP A 61 -26.09 -98.06 3.32
C ASP A 61 -25.02 -97.55 4.32
N SER A 62 -25.39 -96.70 5.29
CA SER A 62 -24.46 -95.84 6.04
C SER A 62 -23.43 -96.47 6.99
N HIS A 63 -23.21 -97.79 7.07
CA HIS A 63 -22.18 -98.38 7.94
C HIS A 63 -22.19 -97.84 9.40
N GLY A 64 -23.38 -97.51 9.92
CA GLY A 64 -23.56 -96.95 11.26
C GLY A 64 -23.48 -95.41 11.35
N TYR A 65 -23.45 -94.68 10.25
CA TYR A 65 -23.53 -93.21 10.25
C TYR A 65 -24.97 -92.70 10.06
N TYR A 66 -25.33 -91.60 10.71
CA TYR A 66 -26.65 -90.97 10.60
C TYR A 66 -26.50 -89.47 10.42
N ASP A 67 -27.32 -88.88 9.55
CA ASP A 67 -27.29 -87.43 9.33
C ASP A 67 -27.90 -86.71 10.52
N CYS A 68 -27.10 -85.86 11.15
CA CYS A 68 -27.50 -85.00 12.24
C CYS A 68 -27.63 -83.56 11.72
N VAL A 69 -28.82 -82.99 11.88
CA VAL A 69 -29.09 -81.58 11.58
C VAL A 69 -29.06 -80.77 12.87
N LEU A 70 -28.25 -79.73 12.87
CA LEU A 70 -28.23 -78.66 13.86
C LEU A 70 -28.83 -77.40 13.25
N ASP A 71 -29.61 -76.66 14.02
CA ASP A 71 -30.16 -75.37 13.57
C ASP A 71 -29.33 -74.18 14.07
N GLY A 72 -29.79 -72.95 13.79
CA GLY A 72 -29.13 -71.74 14.26
C GLY A 72 -29.20 -71.54 15.78
N THR A 73 -30.16 -72.13 16.48
CA THR A 73 -30.19 -72.09 17.94
C THR A 73 -29.07 -72.97 18.49
N ASP A 74 -28.89 -74.16 17.92
CA ASP A 74 -27.85 -75.12 18.29
C ASP A 74 -26.44 -74.56 18.14
N THR A 75 -26.19 -73.86 17.04
CA THR A 75 -24.89 -73.24 16.72
C THR A 75 -24.79 -71.79 17.19
N GLY A 76 -25.71 -71.32 18.03
CA GLY A 76 -25.82 -69.90 18.42
C GLY A 76 -24.72 -69.37 19.36
N THR A 77 -23.86 -70.24 19.92
CA THR A 77 -22.83 -69.85 20.90
C THR A 77 -21.43 -70.07 20.33
N VAL A 78 -20.64 -69.00 20.22
CA VAL A 78 -19.23 -69.06 19.81
C VAL A 78 -18.42 -69.87 20.82
N GLY A 79 -17.57 -70.78 20.32
CA GLY A 79 -16.81 -71.68 21.17
C GLY A 79 -16.88 -73.14 20.76
N THR A 80 -16.34 -74.02 21.61
CA THR A 80 -16.45 -75.47 21.42
C THR A 80 -17.91 -75.91 21.55
N LEU A 81 -18.40 -76.61 20.53
CA LEU A 81 -19.69 -77.30 20.54
C LEU A 81 -19.41 -78.81 20.59
N LYS A 82 -19.83 -79.49 21.65
CA LYS A 82 -19.82 -80.95 21.70
C LYS A 82 -21.22 -81.45 21.38
N VAL A 83 -21.31 -82.45 20.50
CA VAL A 83 -22.55 -83.18 20.19
C VAL A 83 -22.34 -84.62 20.59
N GLU A 84 -23.26 -85.20 21.35
CA GLU A 84 -23.15 -86.56 21.88
C GLU A 84 -24.50 -87.27 21.75
N ALA A 85 -24.45 -88.54 21.38
CA ALA A 85 -25.61 -89.41 21.36
C ALA A 85 -25.23 -90.75 21.98
N GLN A 86 -26.04 -91.17 22.95
CA GLN A 86 -25.94 -92.49 23.56
C GLN A 86 -27.31 -93.16 23.42
N ILE A 87 -27.33 -94.26 22.67
CA ILE A 87 -28.53 -95.00 22.32
C ILE A 87 -28.36 -96.45 22.76
N SER A 88 -29.43 -97.07 23.24
CA SER A 88 -29.38 -98.49 23.60
C SER A 88 -28.99 -99.33 22.37
N GLY A 89 -28.15 -100.33 22.58
CA GLY A 89 -27.61 -101.17 21.49
C GLY A 89 -26.29 -100.66 20.92
N ALA A 90 -25.96 -99.37 21.03
CA ALA A 90 -24.75 -98.79 20.46
C ALA A 90 -23.82 -98.14 21.50
N LEU A 91 -22.52 -98.08 21.18
CA LEU A 91 -21.53 -97.31 21.94
C LEU A 91 -21.81 -95.79 21.83
N PRO A 92 -21.48 -94.99 22.87
CA PRO A 92 -21.62 -93.54 22.80
C PRO A 92 -20.77 -92.93 21.68
N VAL A 93 -21.38 -92.06 20.87
CA VAL A 93 -20.70 -91.32 19.81
C VAL A 93 -20.71 -89.84 20.17
N TRP A 94 -19.57 -89.17 19.98
CA TRP A 94 -19.47 -87.73 20.15
C TRP A 94 -18.64 -87.07 19.07
N HIS A 95 -19.04 -85.84 18.74
CA HIS A 95 -18.37 -84.96 17.81
C HIS A 95 -18.08 -83.61 18.47
N THR A 96 -17.05 -82.93 18.01
CA THR A 96 -16.64 -81.63 18.57
C THR A 96 -16.37 -80.63 17.46
N PHE A 97 -17.05 -79.51 17.47
CA PHE A 97 -16.89 -78.43 16.49
C PHE A 97 -16.42 -77.15 17.16
N GLN A 98 -15.80 -76.25 16.39
CA GLN A 98 -15.62 -74.86 16.81
C GLN A 98 -16.67 -74.00 16.13
N VAL A 99 -17.54 -73.37 16.91
CA VAL A 99 -18.40 -72.30 16.41
C VAL A 99 -17.57 -71.02 16.33
N LEU A 100 -17.50 -70.43 15.14
CA LEU A 100 -16.83 -69.16 14.88
C LEU A 100 -17.85 -68.03 14.69
N PRO A 101 -17.54 -66.78 15.09
CA PRO A 101 -18.36 -65.63 14.73
C PRO A 101 -18.59 -65.58 13.21
N ALA A 102 -19.76 -65.10 12.79
CA ALA A 102 -20.16 -65.12 11.38
C ALA A 102 -19.13 -64.44 10.47
N ASN A 103 -18.67 -63.23 10.81
CA ASN A 103 -17.66 -62.50 10.04
C ASN A 103 -16.33 -63.25 9.95
N VAL A 104 -15.91 -63.92 11.02
CA VAL A 104 -14.66 -64.70 11.05
C VAL A 104 -14.77 -65.93 10.14
N TYR A 105 -15.90 -66.65 10.20
CA TYR A 105 -16.15 -67.79 9.32
C TYR A 105 -16.22 -67.36 7.85
N ASP A 106 -16.95 -66.29 7.55
CA ASP A 106 -17.13 -65.80 6.18
C ASP A 106 -15.81 -65.30 5.58
N SER A 107 -14.94 -64.71 6.40
CA SER A 107 -13.65 -64.21 5.98
C SER A 107 -12.58 -65.31 5.81
N LEU A 108 -12.49 -66.26 6.75
CA LEU A 108 -11.39 -67.23 6.80
C LEU A 108 -11.73 -68.58 6.17
N VAL A 109 -13.00 -68.97 6.16
CA VAL A 109 -13.45 -70.30 5.72
C VAL A 109 -14.24 -70.22 4.42
N ALA A 110 -15.24 -69.33 4.35
CA ALA A 110 -16.10 -69.22 3.16
C ALA A 110 -15.47 -68.36 2.04
N GLY A 111 -14.59 -67.41 2.39
CA GLY A 111 -13.99 -66.48 1.43
C GLY A 111 -15.00 -65.50 0.81
N THR A 112 -16.11 -65.24 1.49
CA THR A 112 -17.21 -64.40 0.99
C THR A 112 -17.25 -63.00 1.58
N ASP A 113 -16.39 -62.71 2.57
CA ASP A 113 -16.32 -61.42 3.24
C ASP A 113 -14.86 -61.05 3.62
N ALA A 114 -14.64 -59.82 4.06
CA ALA A 114 -13.34 -59.32 4.50
C ALA A 114 -13.17 -59.38 6.03
N LEU A 115 -11.98 -59.78 6.48
CA LEU A 115 -11.66 -59.80 7.90
C LEU A 115 -11.40 -58.38 8.42
N GLN A 116 -12.23 -57.94 9.36
CA GLN A 116 -12.08 -56.64 10.02
C GLN A 116 -11.00 -56.73 11.10
N VAL A 117 -9.91 -55.98 10.95
CA VAL A 117 -8.78 -55.97 11.89
C VAL A 117 -8.26 -54.55 12.15
N HIS A 118 -7.80 -54.30 13.36
CA HIS A 118 -6.91 -53.18 13.67
C HIS A 118 -5.48 -53.74 13.79
N ALA A 119 -4.71 -53.65 12.71
CA ALA A 119 -3.36 -54.21 12.66
C ALA A 119 -2.37 -53.33 13.44
N ASN A 120 -1.52 -53.94 14.28
CA ASN A 120 -0.43 -53.24 14.98
C ASN A 120 0.76 -52.95 14.05
N GLU A 121 1.06 -53.89 13.15
CA GLU A 121 2.16 -53.78 12.18
C GLU A 121 1.71 -54.30 10.82
N ILE A 122 2.11 -53.59 9.77
CA ILE A 122 1.96 -54.00 8.38
C ILE A 122 3.33 -53.84 7.72
N THR A 123 3.89 -54.93 7.17
CA THR A 123 5.23 -54.92 6.57
C THR A 123 5.23 -54.20 5.22
N ASN A 124 6.33 -53.51 4.90
CA ASN A 124 6.53 -52.67 3.70
C ASN A 124 6.20 -53.33 2.34
N GLY A 125 6.16 -54.67 2.27
CA GLY A 125 5.84 -55.42 1.04
C GLY A 125 4.36 -55.77 0.85
N LEU A 126 3.51 -55.57 1.88
CA LEU A 126 2.07 -55.86 1.77
C LEU A 126 1.31 -54.67 1.16
N ILE A 127 1.65 -53.44 1.57
CA ILE A 127 1.11 -52.22 0.97
C ILE A 127 2.11 -51.72 -0.07
N THR A 128 2.05 -52.31 -1.26
CA THR A 128 2.80 -51.79 -2.42
C THR A 128 1.97 -50.74 -3.15
N ALA A 129 2.60 -49.94 -4.01
CA ALA A 129 1.88 -49.03 -4.91
C ALA A 129 0.84 -49.77 -5.79
N ALA A 130 1.06 -51.07 -6.09
CA ALA A 130 0.10 -51.89 -6.81
C ALA A 130 -1.03 -52.44 -5.91
N ALA A 131 -0.80 -52.56 -4.59
CA ALA A 131 -1.80 -52.97 -3.61
C ALA A 131 -2.75 -51.83 -3.25
N ILE A 132 -2.31 -50.57 -3.38
CA ILE A 132 -3.19 -49.41 -3.33
C ILE A 132 -3.89 -49.34 -4.70
N ALA A 133 -5.21 -49.56 -4.72
CA ALA A 133 -5.98 -49.48 -5.96
C ALA A 133 -5.83 -48.09 -6.59
N ASP A 134 -5.83 -48.02 -7.92
CA ASP A 134 -5.84 -46.75 -8.63
C ASP A 134 -7.04 -45.91 -8.17
N GLY A 135 -6.79 -44.66 -7.79
CA GLY A 135 -7.82 -43.78 -7.21
C GLY A 135 -8.07 -43.93 -5.69
N ALA A 136 -7.47 -44.90 -4.99
CA ALA A 136 -7.68 -45.04 -3.54
C ALA A 136 -7.10 -43.84 -2.74
N ILE A 137 -6.00 -43.26 -3.23
CA ILE A 137 -5.39 -42.03 -2.70
C ILE A 137 -5.12 -41.09 -3.87
N ASP A 138 -6.17 -40.60 -4.51
CA ASP A 138 -6.04 -39.57 -5.52
C ASP A 138 -6.13 -38.16 -4.91
N ASN A 139 -5.96 -37.16 -5.78
CA ASN A 139 -6.00 -35.78 -5.34
C ASN A 139 -7.37 -35.37 -4.80
N ALA A 140 -8.45 -36.01 -5.25
CA ALA A 140 -9.81 -35.72 -4.82
C ALA A 140 -10.10 -36.36 -3.45
N THR A 141 -9.70 -37.62 -3.24
CA THR A 141 -9.84 -38.29 -1.94
C THR A 141 -8.98 -37.63 -0.88
N PHE A 142 -7.73 -37.26 -1.21
CA PHE A 142 -6.87 -36.53 -0.29
C PHE A 142 -7.43 -35.14 0.04
N ALA A 143 -7.89 -34.36 -0.95
CA ALA A 143 -8.46 -33.03 -0.72
C ALA A 143 -9.77 -33.06 0.10
N ALA A 144 -10.54 -34.14 0.01
CA ALA A 144 -11.74 -34.33 0.84
C ALA A 144 -11.37 -34.51 2.31
N ASP A 145 -10.34 -35.30 2.61
CA ASP A 145 -9.94 -35.65 3.97
C ASP A 145 -9.18 -34.53 4.70
N VAL A 146 -8.21 -33.87 4.05
CA VAL A 146 -7.48 -32.73 4.68
C VAL A 146 -8.29 -31.43 4.69
N GLY A 147 -9.44 -31.42 4.02
CA GLY A 147 -10.23 -30.22 3.79
C GLY A 147 -9.64 -29.37 2.65
N SER A 148 -10.52 -29.00 1.71
CA SER A 148 -10.19 -28.21 0.52
C SER A 148 -9.37 -26.95 0.83
N THR A 149 -9.61 -26.30 1.97
CA THR A 149 -8.93 -25.06 2.38
C THR A 149 -7.45 -25.26 2.77
N ALA A 150 -7.12 -26.33 3.49
CA ALA A 150 -5.75 -26.62 3.90
C ALA A 150 -4.90 -27.13 2.73
N TYR A 151 -5.51 -27.97 1.88
CA TYR A 151 -4.91 -28.40 0.62
C TYR A 151 -4.65 -27.20 -0.30
N ALA A 152 -5.66 -26.34 -0.49
CA ALA A 152 -5.54 -25.17 -1.36
C ALA A 152 -4.43 -24.23 -0.89
N THR A 153 -4.35 -23.90 0.40
CA THR A 153 -3.39 -22.90 0.88
C THR A 153 -1.94 -23.35 0.71
N ASN A 154 -1.59 -24.56 1.15
CA ASN A 154 -0.19 -25.00 1.13
C ASN A 154 0.26 -25.48 -0.27
N ILE A 155 -0.60 -26.19 -1.01
CA ILE A 155 -0.25 -26.72 -2.32
C ILE A 155 -0.25 -25.59 -3.36
N LEU A 156 -1.23 -24.68 -3.36
CA LEU A 156 -1.25 -23.58 -4.34
C LEU A 156 -0.16 -22.55 -4.05
N ALA A 157 0.13 -22.22 -2.78
CA ALA A 157 1.25 -21.35 -2.46
C ALA A 157 2.57 -21.95 -2.97
N LEU A 158 2.82 -23.22 -2.66
CA LEU A 158 4.02 -23.92 -3.15
C LEU A 158 4.04 -24.03 -4.68
N ALA A 159 2.91 -24.27 -5.32
CA ALA A 159 2.82 -24.33 -6.78
C ALA A 159 3.08 -22.97 -7.43
N ALA A 160 2.54 -21.88 -6.86
CA ALA A 160 2.78 -20.52 -7.30
C ALA A 160 4.26 -20.14 -7.15
N ASP A 161 4.86 -20.42 -5.99
CA ASP A 161 6.29 -20.18 -5.75
C ASP A 161 7.16 -20.94 -6.74
N LYS A 162 6.87 -22.23 -6.96
CA LYS A 162 7.60 -23.05 -7.95
C LYS A 162 7.44 -22.51 -9.36
N ALA A 163 6.25 -22.08 -9.75
CA ALA A 163 6.00 -21.51 -11.08
C ALA A 163 6.77 -20.19 -11.28
N LEU A 164 6.77 -19.31 -10.29
CA LEU A 164 7.50 -18.03 -10.30
C LEU A 164 9.00 -18.24 -10.43
N VAL A 165 9.58 -19.18 -9.66
CA VAL A 165 11.01 -19.54 -9.74
C VAL A 165 11.35 -20.19 -11.08
N GLN A 166 10.49 -21.09 -11.59
CA GLN A 166 10.72 -21.76 -12.88
C GLN A 166 10.74 -20.76 -14.04
N GLN A 167 9.88 -19.74 -14.00
CA GLN A 167 9.86 -18.66 -14.99
C GLN A 167 10.87 -17.55 -14.68
N LYS A 168 11.66 -17.66 -13.60
CA LYS A 168 12.62 -16.65 -13.12
C LYS A 168 11.99 -15.27 -12.87
N LEU A 169 10.72 -15.25 -12.48
CA LEU A 169 9.96 -14.04 -12.12
C LEU A 169 10.04 -13.72 -10.62
N ASP A 170 10.59 -14.62 -9.82
CA ASP A 170 10.87 -14.43 -8.39
C ASP A 170 11.68 -13.14 -8.13
N HIS A 171 12.68 -12.84 -8.96
CA HIS A 171 13.48 -11.63 -8.86
C HIS A 171 12.70 -10.35 -9.23
N LEU A 172 11.60 -10.44 -9.99
CA LEU A 172 10.79 -9.28 -10.39
C LEU A 172 9.88 -8.81 -9.25
N ILE A 173 9.32 -9.76 -8.50
CA ILE A 173 8.38 -9.50 -7.40
C ILE A 173 9.03 -9.45 -6.02
N ALA A 174 10.35 -9.72 -5.95
CA ALA A 174 11.08 -9.72 -4.70
C ALA A 174 10.98 -8.35 -4.00
N VAL A 175 10.38 -8.34 -2.82
CA VAL A 175 10.24 -7.20 -1.92
C VAL A 175 10.71 -7.62 -0.53
N ALA A 176 11.20 -6.69 0.28
CA ALA A 176 11.59 -7.01 1.65
C ALA A 176 10.33 -7.22 2.51
N GLU A 177 10.50 -7.65 3.76
CA GLU A 177 9.44 -7.61 4.78
C GLU A 177 8.92 -6.16 5.00
N SER A 178 9.72 -5.18 4.61
CA SER A 178 9.40 -3.75 4.48
C SER A 178 9.15 -3.43 3.00
N SER A 179 8.45 -2.34 2.68
CA SER A 179 8.22 -1.84 1.30
C SER A 179 9.50 -1.38 0.56
N ASP A 180 10.66 -1.83 1.02
CA ASP A 180 11.97 -1.51 0.50
C ASP A 180 12.37 -2.48 -0.62
N VAL A 181 13.22 -1.97 -1.50
CA VAL A 181 13.83 -2.77 -2.56
C VAL A 181 14.81 -3.78 -1.94
N VAL A 182 14.67 -5.07 -2.28
CA VAL A 182 15.67 -6.09 -1.93
C VAL A 182 16.79 -6.12 -2.96
N ASN A 183 18.02 -6.36 -2.50
CA ASN A 183 19.21 -6.42 -3.35
C ASN A 183 19.08 -7.46 -4.48
N SER A 184 18.37 -8.57 -4.21
CA SER A 184 18.10 -9.65 -5.16
C SER A 184 17.04 -9.32 -6.23
N SER A 185 16.44 -8.13 -6.22
CA SER A 185 15.38 -7.77 -7.16
C SER A 185 15.94 -7.25 -8.48
N VAL A 186 15.14 -7.34 -9.55
CA VAL A 186 15.47 -6.70 -10.83
C VAL A 186 15.53 -5.17 -10.69
N ILE A 187 14.72 -4.59 -9.80
CA ILE A 187 14.72 -3.15 -9.52
C ILE A 187 16.08 -2.74 -8.94
N ALA A 188 16.57 -3.46 -7.92
CA ALA A 188 17.91 -3.27 -7.36
C ALA A 188 19.00 -3.36 -8.44
N LYS A 189 18.92 -4.36 -9.32
CA LYS A 189 19.87 -4.51 -10.42
C LYS A 189 19.83 -3.34 -11.42
N MET A 190 18.64 -2.79 -11.69
CA MET A 190 18.48 -1.64 -12.60
C MET A 190 18.98 -0.33 -12.01
N VAL A 191 18.84 -0.14 -10.70
CA VAL A 191 19.27 1.09 -10.02
C VAL A 191 20.69 1.01 -9.45
N SER A 192 21.38 -0.13 -9.61
CA SER A 192 22.75 -0.29 -9.15
C SER A 192 23.73 0.53 -9.98
N LYS A 193 24.72 1.13 -9.33
CA LYS A 193 25.80 1.91 -9.98
C LYS A 193 26.89 1.05 -10.64
N SER A 194 26.88 -0.26 -10.39
CA SER A 194 27.93 -1.16 -10.89
C SER A 194 27.96 -1.15 -12.41
N ALA A 195 29.14 -1.02 -13.02
CA ALA A 195 29.30 -1.13 -14.47
C ALA A 195 28.86 -2.52 -15.01
N THR A 196 28.83 -3.53 -14.14
CA THR A 196 28.26 -4.85 -14.40
C THR A 196 27.31 -5.21 -13.26
N PRO A 197 26.04 -4.76 -13.30
CA PRO A 197 25.10 -4.98 -12.21
C PRO A 197 24.87 -6.47 -11.93
N ALA A 198 24.99 -6.85 -10.66
CA ALA A 198 24.67 -8.18 -10.15
C ALA A 198 23.49 -8.06 -9.17
N PHE A 199 22.79 -9.16 -8.90
CA PHE A 199 21.71 -9.20 -7.90
C PHE A 199 22.19 -9.04 -6.44
N SER A 200 23.45 -8.63 -6.25
CA SER A 200 24.04 -8.31 -4.96
C SER A 200 24.74 -6.94 -4.98
N SER A 201 24.72 -6.21 -6.11
CA SER A 201 25.51 -5.00 -6.29
C SER A 201 24.79 -3.73 -5.86
N TYR A 202 23.53 -3.81 -5.45
CA TYR A 202 22.77 -2.64 -5.00
C TYR A 202 23.07 -2.33 -3.53
N ASP A 203 23.44 -1.07 -3.29
CA ASP A 203 23.58 -0.48 -1.95
C ASP A 203 22.64 0.72 -1.82
N ASN A 204 21.63 0.60 -0.98
CA ASN A 204 20.61 1.63 -0.79
C ASN A 204 21.18 2.96 -0.24
N THR A 205 22.36 2.94 0.39
CA THR A 205 22.99 4.15 0.95
C THR A 205 23.84 4.90 -0.06
N THR A 206 24.35 4.25 -1.11
CA THR A 206 25.25 4.89 -2.08
C THR A 206 24.64 4.98 -3.47
N ASP A 207 23.90 3.96 -3.92
CA ASP A 207 23.37 3.90 -5.29
C ASP A 207 22.16 4.82 -5.48
N SER A 208 21.32 5.00 -4.44
CA SER A 208 20.16 5.90 -4.46
C SER A 208 20.53 7.39 -4.63
N LEU A 209 21.66 7.80 -4.03
CA LEU A 209 22.22 9.15 -4.12
C LEU A 209 23.00 9.39 -5.43
N GLU A 210 23.50 8.32 -6.06
CA GLU A 210 24.27 8.39 -7.32
C GLU A 210 23.38 8.37 -8.56
N GLY A 211 22.26 7.65 -8.55
CA GLY A 211 21.27 7.70 -9.64
C GLY A 211 20.71 9.11 -9.90
N ILE A 212 20.55 9.92 -8.84
CA ILE A 212 20.19 11.34 -8.97
C ILE A 212 21.37 12.17 -9.53
N ARG A 213 22.61 11.86 -9.13
CA ARG A 213 23.81 12.54 -9.65
C ARG A 213 24.09 12.25 -11.12
N ASP A 214 23.80 11.04 -11.61
CA ASP A 214 24.02 10.66 -13.02
C ASP A 214 23.04 11.33 -14.01
N THR A 215 21.92 11.87 -13.51
CA THR A 215 21.03 12.74 -14.31
C THR A 215 21.67 14.13 -14.53
N ALA A 216 22.67 14.52 -13.73
CA ALA A 216 23.55 15.61 -14.07
C ALA A 216 24.67 15.04 -14.98
N PRO A 217 24.84 15.57 -16.20
CA PRO A 217 25.76 14.99 -17.18
C PRO A 217 27.17 14.88 -16.61
N LEU A 218 27.65 13.63 -16.47
CA LEU A 218 29.02 13.28 -16.13
C LEU A 218 30.00 14.13 -16.96
N GLY A 219 30.73 15.02 -16.27
CA GLY A 219 31.77 15.87 -16.87
C GLY A 219 31.38 17.34 -17.05
N THR A 220 30.11 17.69 -16.92
CA THR A 220 29.70 19.08 -16.70
C THR A 220 29.17 19.15 -15.29
N ALA A 221 30.02 19.62 -14.39
CA ALA A 221 29.65 19.98 -13.03
C ALA A 221 28.20 20.45 -12.98
N MET A 222 27.42 19.89 -12.05
CA MET A 222 26.18 20.52 -11.59
C MET A 222 26.42 22.02 -11.59
N ARG A 223 25.68 22.77 -12.40
CA ARG A 223 25.76 24.24 -12.44
C ARG A 223 25.30 24.75 -11.07
N GLY A 224 26.17 24.74 -10.07
CA GLY A 224 25.80 25.11 -8.70
C GLY A 224 26.66 24.55 -7.57
N THR A 225 27.48 23.51 -7.77
CA THR A 225 28.37 23.02 -6.71
C THR A 225 29.83 23.31 -7.07
N ASP A 226 30.38 24.24 -6.28
CA ASP A 226 31.80 24.49 -6.02
C ASP A 226 32.60 25.34 -7.01
N SER A 227 31.94 26.04 -7.96
CA SER A 227 32.41 27.28 -8.65
C SER A 227 31.60 27.64 -9.92
N ALA A 228 30.64 26.81 -10.33
CA ALA A 228 29.98 26.96 -11.63
C ALA A 228 28.95 28.12 -11.74
N ALA A 229 28.49 28.69 -10.63
CA ALA A 229 27.63 29.89 -10.68
C ALA A 229 28.39 31.12 -11.22
N LEU A 230 29.72 31.18 -11.02
CA LEU A 230 30.54 32.29 -11.49
C LEU A 230 30.83 32.20 -12.99
N ALA A 231 31.06 31.00 -13.52
CA ALA A 231 31.37 30.78 -14.95
C ALA A 231 30.19 31.07 -15.90
N SER A 232 28.94 30.91 -15.44
CA SER A 232 27.76 31.19 -16.26
C SER A 232 27.43 32.69 -16.41
N VAL A 233 27.97 33.54 -15.53
CA VAL A 233 27.73 35.00 -15.53
C VAL A 233 28.95 35.75 -16.10
N CYS A 234 30.13 35.14 -16.02
CA CYS A 234 31.38 35.62 -16.59
C CYS A 234 31.69 34.87 -17.90
N THR A 235 31.14 35.33 -19.03
CA THR A 235 31.72 34.98 -20.34
C THR A 235 33.20 35.40 -20.34
N GLU A 236 34.06 34.74 -21.14
CA GLU A 236 35.51 35.02 -21.17
C GLU A 236 35.82 36.53 -21.32
N GLY A 237 34.98 37.28 -22.03
CA GLY A 237 35.06 38.74 -22.13
C GLY A 237 34.79 39.48 -20.81
N ARG A 238 33.77 39.08 -20.03
CA ARG A 238 33.49 39.69 -18.72
C ARG A 238 34.50 39.30 -17.65
N LEU A 239 35.13 38.12 -17.79
CA LEU A 239 36.23 37.71 -16.93
C LEU A 239 37.52 38.48 -17.27
N ALA A 240 37.73 38.86 -18.54
CA ALA A 240 38.79 39.77 -18.95
C ALA A 240 38.57 41.21 -18.44
N GLU A 241 37.33 41.70 -18.39
CA GLU A 241 37.00 42.96 -17.70
C GLU A 241 37.27 42.89 -16.19
N LEU A 242 37.09 41.70 -15.58
CA LEU A 242 37.40 41.43 -14.19
C LEU A 242 38.86 40.97 -13.95
N ASP A 243 39.70 40.99 -14.99
CA ASP A 243 41.12 40.65 -14.87
C ASP A 243 41.81 41.67 -13.96
N ALA A 244 42.76 41.20 -13.16
CA ALA A 244 43.50 42.01 -12.21
C ALA A 244 44.18 43.20 -12.92
N ALA A 245 44.59 43.05 -14.18
CA ALA A 245 45.18 44.14 -14.97
C ALA A 245 44.21 45.29 -15.27
N ASN A 246 42.94 44.99 -15.56
CA ASN A 246 41.94 45.99 -15.93
C ASN A 246 41.34 46.68 -14.71
N LEU A 247 41.02 45.93 -13.66
CA LEU A 247 40.54 46.52 -12.40
C LEU A 247 41.58 47.45 -11.76
N ILE A 248 42.87 47.08 -11.81
CA ILE A 248 43.95 47.94 -11.34
C ILE A 248 44.06 49.21 -12.18
N THR A 249 43.85 49.11 -13.50
CA THR A 249 43.89 50.26 -14.41
C THR A 249 42.72 51.20 -14.16
N ASP A 250 41.49 50.69 -14.04
CA ASP A 250 40.31 51.52 -13.77
C ASP A 250 40.40 52.19 -12.39
N VAL A 251 40.85 51.47 -11.36
CA VAL A 251 41.09 52.05 -10.04
C VAL A 251 42.20 53.11 -10.07
N ALA A 252 43.25 52.91 -10.88
CA ALA A 252 44.30 53.91 -11.06
C ALA A 252 43.77 55.17 -11.76
N ASN A 253 42.93 55.00 -12.80
CA ASN A 253 42.29 56.11 -13.49
C ASN A 253 41.34 56.87 -12.56
N VAL A 254 40.48 56.18 -11.80
CA VAL A 254 39.60 56.80 -10.80
C VAL A 254 40.40 57.55 -9.73
N LYS A 255 41.54 57.00 -9.28
CA LYS A 255 42.44 57.71 -8.34
C LYS A 255 43.06 58.96 -8.98
N ALA A 256 43.46 58.90 -10.25
CA ALA A 256 44.00 60.04 -10.97
C ALA A 256 42.92 61.14 -11.16
N ASP A 257 41.70 60.76 -11.54
CA ASP A 257 40.57 61.67 -11.65
C ASP A 257 40.21 62.26 -10.28
N THR A 258 40.22 61.44 -9.23
CA THR A 258 39.97 61.91 -7.86
C THR A 258 41.05 62.92 -7.43
N ALA A 259 42.32 62.66 -7.76
CA ALA A 259 43.42 63.59 -7.49
C ALA A 259 43.30 64.89 -8.31
N ALA A 260 42.85 64.80 -9.56
CA ALA A 260 42.59 65.98 -10.40
C ALA A 260 41.40 66.80 -9.88
N ILE A 261 40.32 66.14 -9.45
CA ILE A 261 39.17 66.77 -8.77
C ILE A 261 39.64 67.43 -7.48
N LEU A 262 40.43 66.76 -6.63
CA LEU A 262 41.00 67.35 -5.41
C LEU A 262 41.85 68.59 -5.71
N LEU A 263 42.54 68.63 -6.86
CA LEU A 263 43.27 69.80 -7.34
C LEU A 263 42.33 70.94 -7.75
N ASP A 264 41.27 70.63 -8.50
CA ASP A 264 40.29 71.59 -9.02
C ASP A 264 39.35 72.13 -7.91
N THR A 265 39.01 71.28 -6.94
CA THR A 265 38.17 71.61 -5.78
C THR A 265 38.98 72.07 -4.56
N GLY A 266 40.32 72.13 -4.66
CA GLY A 266 41.20 72.74 -3.67
C GLY A 266 41.24 72.02 -2.31
N THR A 267 41.64 70.75 -2.27
CA THR A 267 41.77 70.03 -0.99
C THR A 267 43.05 69.20 -0.89
N ASP A 268 44.17 69.93 -0.75
CA ASP A 268 45.17 69.55 0.25
C ASP A 268 45.07 70.53 1.45
N GLY A 269 43.91 70.58 2.12
CA GLY A 269 43.77 71.31 3.40
C GLY A 269 44.14 72.81 3.40
N VAL A 270 44.26 73.47 2.26
CA VAL A 270 44.58 74.89 2.16
C VAL A 270 43.28 75.68 2.18
N VAL A 271 42.99 76.22 3.36
CA VAL A 271 42.35 77.54 3.58
C VAL A 271 42.29 78.32 2.26
N LEU A 272 41.09 78.53 1.67
CA LEU A 272 40.92 79.67 0.78
C LEU A 272 41.44 80.86 1.59
N PRO A 273 42.59 81.48 1.24
CA PRO A 273 43.08 82.62 1.98
C PRO A 273 41.90 83.60 2.06
N GLN A 274 41.64 84.22 3.21
CA GLN A 274 40.52 85.15 3.38
C GLN A 274 40.40 86.11 2.17
N ALA A 275 41.55 86.50 1.59
CA ALA A 275 41.68 87.30 0.37
C ALA A 275 41.03 86.73 -0.92
N GLN A 276 40.86 85.41 -1.06
CA GLN A 276 40.16 84.77 -2.18
C GLN A 276 38.69 84.50 -1.86
N ALA A 277 38.34 84.23 -0.60
CA ALA A 277 36.95 84.17 -0.14
C ALA A 277 36.28 85.57 -0.24
N ASP A 278 37.01 86.64 0.06
CA ASP A 278 36.58 88.03 -0.10
C ASP A 278 36.40 88.44 -1.57
N LYS A 279 37.03 87.74 -2.53
CA LYS A 279 36.77 87.94 -3.96
C LYS A 279 35.45 87.31 -4.43
N VAL A 280 34.99 86.27 -3.73
CA VAL A 280 33.73 85.58 -4.05
C VAL A 280 32.56 86.15 -3.25
N TRP A 281 32.82 86.75 -2.08
CA TRP A 281 31.77 87.29 -1.19
C TRP A 281 32.11 88.65 -0.55
N GLY A 282 32.67 89.59 -1.33
CA GLY A 282 33.02 90.94 -0.87
C GLY A 282 31.83 91.89 -0.66
N THR A 283 31.49 92.10 0.61
CA THR A 283 30.42 92.89 1.25
C THR A 283 30.30 94.41 0.89
N ALA A 284 30.85 94.90 -0.23
CA ALA A 284 30.70 96.32 -0.61
C ALA A 284 30.43 96.61 -2.10
N ALA A 285 30.23 95.59 -2.94
CA ALA A 285 29.76 95.80 -4.32
C ALA A 285 28.81 94.67 -4.72
N ARG A 286 27.49 94.87 -4.56
CA ARG A 286 26.45 94.06 -5.21
C ARG A 286 26.37 94.36 -6.71
N ALA A 287 27.52 94.47 -7.37
CA ALA A 287 27.63 94.58 -8.82
C ALA A 287 28.23 93.27 -9.32
N LEU A 288 27.42 92.46 -10.03
CA LEU A 288 27.95 91.37 -10.87
C LEU A 288 28.94 92.01 -11.84
N THR A 289 30.23 91.86 -11.57
CA THR A 289 31.28 92.45 -12.40
C THR A 289 31.71 91.42 -13.44
N ASP A 290 31.34 91.72 -14.69
CA ASP A 290 32.01 91.38 -15.94
C ASP A 290 32.43 89.92 -16.18
N LYS A 291 31.49 89.12 -16.69
CA LYS A 291 31.79 88.14 -17.73
C LYS A 291 31.08 88.61 -18.99
N ALA A 292 31.84 88.87 -20.05
CA ALA A 292 31.43 89.57 -21.27
C ALA A 292 30.14 89.08 -21.96
N ASP A 293 29.63 87.88 -21.63
CA ASP A 293 28.49 87.24 -22.29
C ASP A 293 27.21 87.13 -21.44
N PHE A 294 27.20 87.65 -20.21
CA PHE A 294 26.05 87.56 -19.28
C PHE A 294 25.53 88.91 -18.77
N ALA A 295 25.82 90.00 -19.49
CA ALA A 295 25.39 91.33 -19.09
C ALA A 295 23.86 91.53 -19.26
N LEU A 296 23.16 91.79 -18.16
CA LEU A 296 21.82 92.38 -18.21
C LEU A 296 21.91 93.79 -18.82
N SER A 297 21.09 94.07 -19.84
CA SER A 297 21.03 95.38 -20.51
C SER A 297 20.79 96.52 -19.50
N SER A 298 21.14 97.76 -19.85
CA SER A 298 20.81 98.92 -19.00
C SER A 298 19.33 98.95 -18.62
N ALA A 299 18.45 98.68 -19.58
CA ALA A 299 17.01 98.57 -19.35
C ALA A 299 16.63 97.44 -18.38
N SER A 300 17.33 96.30 -18.44
CA SER A 300 17.07 95.18 -17.53
C SER A 300 17.57 95.44 -16.11
N ARG A 301 18.63 96.24 -15.95
CA ARG A 301 19.10 96.69 -14.62
C ARG A 301 18.14 97.69 -13.99
N ASP A 302 17.58 98.59 -14.81
CA ASP A 302 16.56 99.56 -14.39
C ASP A 302 15.26 98.85 -13.96
N ALA A 303 14.90 97.74 -14.62
CA ALA A 303 13.73 96.93 -14.25
C ALA A 303 13.87 96.17 -12.92
N ILE A 304 15.09 95.91 -12.46
CA ILE A 304 15.36 95.09 -11.26
C ILE A 304 15.40 95.95 -9.98
N TRP A 305 15.68 97.25 -10.08
CA TRP A 305 15.94 98.12 -8.94
C TRP A 305 14.94 99.27 -8.71
N ASP A 306 13.77 99.22 -9.35
CA ASP A 306 12.53 99.99 -9.06
C ASP A 306 12.67 101.51 -8.86
N GLN A 307 12.12 102.32 -9.78
CA GLN A 307 11.57 103.62 -9.37
C GLN A 307 10.58 104.22 -10.38
N THR A 308 9.35 103.67 -10.47
CA THR A 308 8.10 104.46 -10.67
C THR A 308 6.90 103.54 -10.94
N GLY A 309 6.18 103.16 -9.90
CA GLY A 309 4.97 102.37 -10.07
C GLY A 309 4.23 102.05 -8.78
N SER A 310 4.06 103.08 -7.95
CA SER A 310 3.23 103.07 -6.74
C SER A 310 1.91 102.30 -6.91
N LEU A 311 1.73 101.24 -6.10
CA LEU A 311 0.44 100.94 -5.48
C LEU A 311 0.51 101.39 -4.01
N THR A 312 0.76 102.68 -3.77
CA THR A 312 0.48 103.33 -2.47
C THR A 312 -1.02 103.41 -2.30
N ILE A 313 -1.66 102.27 -2.03
CA ILE A 313 -2.94 102.30 -1.34
C ILE A 313 -2.63 102.61 0.13
N SER A 314 -3.29 103.63 0.68
CA SER A 314 -3.15 103.91 2.12
C SER A 314 -3.58 102.67 2.90
N PHE A 315 -3.00 102.46 4.08
CA PHE A 315 -3.42 101.37 4.97
C PHE A 315 -4.94 101.38 5.20
N GLU A 316 -5.56 102.56 5.23
CA GLU A 316 -7.01 102.72 5.31
C GLU A 316 -7.76 102.13 4.10
N THR A 317 -7.26 102.35 2.88
CA THR A 317 -7.84 101.76 1.65
C THR A 317 -7.64 100.25 1.59
N LEU A 318 -6.47 99.76 2.06
CA LEU A 318 -6.20 98.32 2.20
C LEU A 318 -7.18 97.68 3.20
N VAL A 319 -7.35 98.30 4.37
CA VAL A 319 -8.28 97.84 5.41
C VAL A 319 -9.72 97.89 4.93
N GLN A 320 -10.15 98.93 4.22
CA GLN A 320 -11.50 98.97 3.65
C GLN A 320 -11.75 97.86 2.62
N ARG A 321 -10.78 97.58 1.73
CA ARG A 321 -10.91 96.49 0.76
C ARG A 321 -10.91 95.12 1.45
N ALA A 322 -10.03 94.92 2.43
CA ALA A 322 -10.03 93.70 3.25
C ALA A 322 -11.35 93.55 4.02
N TYR A 323 -11.91 94.65 4.56
CA TYR A 323 -13.20 94.67 5.25
C TYR A 323 -14.36 94.33 4.31
N GLN A 324 -14.36 94.83 3.07
CA GLN A 324 -15.35 94.50 2.05
C GLN A 324 -15.29 93.02 1.63
N ILE A 325 -14.07 92.47 1.52
CA ILE A 325 -13.82 91.06 1.20
C ILE A 325 -14.23 90.14 2.36
N LEU A 326 -13.88 90.48 3.59
CA LEU A 326 -14.18 89.67 4.78
C LEU A 326 -15.67 89.69 5.15
N ASN A 327 -16.36 90.81 4.96
CA ASN A 327 -17.79 90.93 5.30
C ASN A 327 -18.72 90.69 4.12
N ASN A 328 -18.21 90.13 3.02
CA ASN A 328 -18.99 89.73 1.84
C ASN A 328 -19.87 90.87 1.28
N LYS A 329 -19.41 92.12 1.42
CA LYS A 329 -20.11 93.32 0.96
C LYS A 329 -19.49 93.80 -0.36
N MET A 330 -19.46 92.91 -1.36
CA MET A 330 -19.35 93.36 -2.75
C MET A 330 -20.57 94.21 -3.05
N ILE A 331 -20.36 95.44 -3.50
CA ILE A 331 -21.46 96.35 -3.88
C ILE A 331 -22.22 95.69 -5.03
N VAL A 332 -23.43 95.20 -4.74
CA VAL A 332 -24.45 94.86 -5.73
C VAL A 332 -24.99 96.20 -6.21
N THR A 333 -24.52 96.66 -7.37
CA THR A 333 -24.77 98.03 -7.84
C THR A 333 -26.21 98.23 -8.32
N GLU A 334 -26.99 97.17 -8.57
CA GLU A 334 -28.35 97.31 -9.10
C GLU A 334 -29.35 96.35 -8.43
N ALA A 335 -30.53 96.87 -8.08
CA ALA A 335 -31.57 96.21 -7.27
C ALA A 335 -32.24 94.99 -7.93
N THR A 336 -31.76 94.56 -9.09
CA THR A 336 -32.24 93.42 -9.88
C THR A 336 -31.50 92.10 -9.60
N GLY A 337 -30.48 92.11 -8.72
CA GLY A 337 -29.75 90.90 -8.32
C GLY A 337 -28.75 90.39 -9.35
N ALA A 338 -28.46 91.16 -10.41
CA ALA A 338 -27.46 90.79 -11.41
C ALA A 338 -26.02 90.96 -10.86
N VAL A 339 -25.18 89.96 -11.11
CA VAL A 339 -23.74 89.94 -10.78
C VAL A 339 -22.95 89.56 -12.02
N ALA A 340 -21.83 90.25 -12.24
CA ALA A 340 -20.94 89.98 -13.38
C ALA A 340 -19.48 89.91 -12.95
N LEU A 341 -18.73 88.98 -13.54
CA LEU A 341 -17.28 89.00 -13.58
C LEU A 341 -16.87 89.84 -14.79
N ARG A 342 -16.13 90.92 -14.57
CA ARG A 342 -15.67 91.83 -15.64
C ARG A 342 -14.18 91.67 -15.92
N ASN A 343 -13.81 91.79 -17.19
CA ASN A 343 -12.42 91.88 -17.61
C ASN A 343 -11.83 93.20 -17.14
N LEU A 344 -10.64 93.17 -16.53
CA LEU A 344 -10.00 94.34 -15.92
C LEU A 344 -9.51 95.36 -16.95
N ALA A 345 -9.24 94.95 -18.19
CA ALA A 345 -8.69 95.82 -19.22
C ALA A 345 -9.73 96.73 -19.89
N ASP A 346 -10.96 96.25 -20.07
CA ASP A 346 -12.03 96.91 -20.84
C ASP A 346 -13.37 97.00 -20.10
N LEU A 347 -13.45 96.42 -18.88
CA LEU A 347 -14.67 96.32 -18.07
C LEU A 347 -15.82 95.56 -18.75
N ALA A 348 -15.53 94.78 -19.80
CA ALA A 348 -16.52 93.94 -20.45
C ALA A 348 -16.92 92.79 -19.53
N ASP A 349 -18.21 92.45 -19.51
CA ASP A 349 -18.73 91.32 -18.74
C ASP A 349 -18.23 90.00 -19.37
N VAL A 350 -17.41 89.26 -18.62
CA VAL A 350 -16.82 87.96 -18.99
C VAL A 350 -17.76 86.82 -18.63
N ALA A 351 -18.47 86.96 -17.52
CA ALA A 351 -19.53 86.05 -17.14
C ALA A 351 -20.58 86.81 -16.33
N THR A 352 -21.85 86.53 -16.58
CA THR A 352 -22.97 87.16 -15.88
C THR A 352 -23.83 86.10 -15.21
N GLY A 353 -24.51 86.48 -14.15
CA GLY A 353 -25.42 85.63 -13.41
C GLY A 353 -26.33 86.47 -12.53
N THR A 354 -27.32 85.82 -11.94
CA THR A 354 -28.27 86.47 -11.03
C THR A 354 -28.24 85.79 -9.67
N VAL A 355 -28.33 86.61 -8.63
CA VAL A 355 -28.51 86.19 -7.25
C VAL A 355 -29.87 86.71 -6.82
N ALA A 356 -30.80 85.79 -6.61
CA ALA A 356 -32.14 86.12 -6.15
C ALA A 356 -32.29 85.73 -4.67
N ASP A 357 -32.86 86.62 -3.88
CA ASP A 357 -33.25 86.34 -2.51
C ASP A 357 -34.70 85.87 -2.47
N LEU A 358 -34.91 84.57 -2.19
CA LEU A 358 -36.22 83.93 -2.09
C LEU A 358 -36.72 83.87 -0.64
N GLY A 359 -36.28 84.81 0.20
CA GLY A 359 -36.74 85.04 1.56
C GLY A 359 -35.92 84.34 2.63
N ALA A 360 -35.93 83.00 2.67
CA ALA A 360 -35.18 82.23 3.68
C ALA A 360 -33.86 81.64 3.15
N THR A 361 -33.65 81.68 1.83
CA THR A 361 -32.45 81.20 1.15
C THR A 361 -32.15 82.07 -0.05
N THR A 362 -30.91 82.54 -0.14
CA THR A 362 -30.38 83.18 -1.34
C THR A 362 -29.96 82.09 -2.33
N GLN A 363 -30.61 82.04 -3.50
CA GLN A 363 -30.21 81.14 -4.58
C GLN A 363 -29.30 81.90 -5.54
N ARG A 364 -28.14 81.31 -5.83
CA ARG A 364 -27.19 81.81 -6.82
C ARG A 364 -27.18 80.86 -8.00
N ASP A 365 -27.55 81.36 -9.17
CA ASP A 365 -27.35 80.59 -10.39
C ASP A 365 -25.86 80.57 -10.74
N ALA A 366 -25.43 79.50 -11.41
CA ALA A 366 -24.08 79.42 -11.93
C ALA A 366 -23.85 80.56 -12.94
N LEU A 367 -22.67 81.18 -12.87
CA LEU A 367 -22.29 82.22 -13.82
C LEU A 367 -22.23 81.63 -15.24
N ALA A 368 -22.94 82.26 -16.17
CA ALA A 368 -22.88 81.95 -17.59
C ALA A 368 -21.81 82.83 -18.23
N TRP A 369 -20.84 82.19 -18.89
CA TRP A 369 -19.80 82.89 -19.64
C TRP A 369 -20.43 83.58 -20.86
N VAL A 370 -20.12 84.87 -21.03
CA VAL A 370 -20.64 85.72 -22.11
C VAL A 370 -19.76 85.60 -23.35
#